data_AF-A0A453PAK4-F1
#
_entry.id   AF-A0A453PAK4-F1
#
_cell.length_a   1.000
_cell.length_b   1.000
_cell.length_c   1.000
_cell.angle_alpha   90.00
_cell.angle_beta   90.00
_cell.angle_gamma   90.00
#
_symmetry.space_group_name_H-M   'P 1'
#
loop_
_entity.id
_entity.type
_entity.pdbx_description
1 polymer ?
#
loop_
_entity_poly.entity_id
_entity_poly.type
_entity_poly.pdbx_seq_one_letter_code
_entity_poly.pdbx_strand_id
1 'polypeptide(L)'
;MAAAALAPALAPVPLPAAFAGWWEHVNGSPAWQDGIFWALAALYGLIAASSFIQVARIQHRVPEYGWTTQKVFQFLNFLVNGARCSIFAFRRQVQLVNPQIFQHVILDLPGLAFFTTYAMLALFWAEISYQARGLDTDGLRSGFYIINGVVYAMQVLVWVLLWLNPNPSMLVLSKLFIAGLSFSAALGFLLYGGRLFLMLKRFPIESKGRQQKLSEVGRVATICSCCFLARCVMMCFAAFNKDADLDVLDHPILNFIYYLLVEIVPSALVLYILRRIPSKLKLAHYHPLSSG
;
A
#
# COMPACT_ATOMS: atom_id res chain seq x y z
N MET A 1 -44.07 -5.47 -21.73
CA MET A 1 -43.01 -4.47 -21.95
C MET A 1 -43.35 -3.22 -21.15
N ALA A 2 -42.69 -3.00 -20.02
CA ALA A 2 -42.74 -1.71 -19.31
C ALA A 2 -41.29 -1.29 -19.05
N ALA A 3 -40.86 -0.23 -19.75
CA ALA A 3 -39.54 0.35 -19.60
C ALA A 3 -39.49 1.13 -18.29
N ALA A 4 -38.63 0.71 -17.36
CA ALA A 4 -38.30 1.49 -16.18
C ALA A 4 -37.46 2.69 -16.61
N ALA A 5 -38.02 3.89 -16.49
CA ALA A 5 -37.29 5.14 -16.71
C ALA A 5 -36.21 5.27 -15.62
N LEU A 6 -34.94 5.32 -16.04
CA LEU A 6 -33.85 5.75 -15.16
C LEU A 6 -34.11 7.20 -14.74
N ALA A 7 -34.20 7.43 -13.43
CA ALA A 7 -34.21 8.77 -12.86
C ALA A 7 -32.92 9.52 -13.26
N PRO A 8 -32.98 10.81 -13.60
CA PRO A 8 -31.79 11.60 -13.91
C PRO A 8 -30.88 11.67 -12.68
N ALA A 9 -29.59 11.44 -12.88
CA ALA A 9 -28.59 11.62 -11.84
C ALA A 9 -28.68 13.05 -11.30
N LEU A 10 -28.96 13.18 -10.00
CA LEU A 10 -28.95 14.46 -9.28
C LEU A 10 -27.62 15.16 -9.54
N ALA A 11 -27.67 16.34 -10.15
CA ALA A 11 -26.51 17.20 -10.29
C ALA A 11 -25.93 17.49 -8.89
N PRO A 12 -24.59 17.49 -8.73
CA PRO A 12 -23.98 17.76 -7.44
C PRO A 12 -24.43 19.12 -6.92
N VAL A 13 -24.88 19.17 -5.66
CA VAL A 13 -25.31 20.39 -4.99
C VAL A 13 -24.13 21.39 -5.00
N PRO A 14 -24.31 22.62 -5.52
CA PRO A 14 -23.24 23.61 -5.52
C PRO A 14 -22.84 23.94 -4.09
N LEU A 15 -21.53 23.93 -3.83
CA LEU A 15 -20.98 24.25 -2.52
C LEU A 15 -21.39 25.68 -2.11
N PRO A 16 -21.63 25.95 -0.81
CA PRO A 16 -21.87 27.30 -0.32
C PRO A 16 -20.75 28.24 -0.79
N ALA A 17 -21.09 29.43 -1.27
CA ALA A 17 -20.13 30.36 -1.90
C ALA A 17 -18.90 30.66 -1.02
N ALA A 18 -19.08 30.73 0.30
CA ALA A 18 -18.00 30.91 1.27
C ALA A 18 -17.00 29.73 1.26
N PHE A 19 -17.51 28.50 1.14
CA PHE A 19 -16.66 27.31 1.05
C PHE A 19 -15.97 27.22 -0.32
N ALA A 20 -16.66 27.57 -1.40
CA ALA A 20 -16.07 27.60 -2.75
C ALA A 20 -14.91 28.62 -2.83
N GLY A 21 -15.10 29.83 -2.30
CA GLY A 21 -14.04 30.86 -2.27
C GLY A 21 -12.85 30.47 -1.37
N TRP A 22 -13.11 29.82 -0.23
CA TRP A 22 -12.05 29.25 0.61
C TRP A 22 -11.29 28.15 -0.12
N TRP A 23 -12.01 27.26 -0.81
CA TRP A 23 -11.43 26.13 -1.55
C TRP A 23 -10.49 26.59 -2.67
N GLU A 24 -10.90 27.58 -3.46
CA GLU A 24 -10.03 28.17 -4.49
C GLU A 24 -8.80 28.85 -3.90
N HIS A 25 -8.95 29.57 -2.79
CA HIS A 25 -7.82 30.21 -2.12
C HIS A 25 -6.79 29.19 -1.62
N VAL A 26 -7.22 28.08 -1.03
CA VAL A 26 -6.31 27.03 -0.53
C VAL A 26 -5.65 26.28 -1.68
N ASN A 27 -6.38 25.97 -2.76
CA ASN A 27 -5.80 25.28 -3.91
C ASN A 27 -4.84 26.17 -4.71
N GLY A 28 -5.14 27.47 -4.84
CA GLY A 28 -4.33 28.40 -5.61
C GLY A 28 -3.14 29.00 -4.84
N SER A 29 -3.09 28.87 -3.51
CA SER A 29 -2.02 29.45 -2.70
C SER A 29 -0.77 28.57 -2.66
N PRO A 30 0.38 29.03 -3.18
CA PRO A 30 1.62 28.25 -3.19
C PRO A 30 2.11 27.87 -1.78
N ALA A 31 1.84 28.72 -0.78
CA ALA A 31 2.21 28.48 0.61
C ALA A 31 1.39 27.34 1.25
N TRP A 32 0.10 27.26 0.95
CA TRP A 32 -0.76 26.16 1.41
C TRP A 32 -0.39 24.84 0.75
N GLN A 33 -0.16 24.86 -0.57
CA GLN A 33 0.33 23.69 -1.30
C GLN A 33 1.63 23.16 -0.67
N ASP A 34 2.62 24.04 -0.46
CA ASP A 34 3.89 23.65 0.16
C ASP A 34 3.66 23.10 1.56
N GLY A 35 2.91 23.81 2.42
CA GLY A 35 2.63 23.36 3.78
C GLY A 35 2.03 21.95 3.84
N ILE A 36 1.11 21.64 2.92
CA ILE A 36 0.49 20.32 2.84
C ILE A 36 1.49 19.24 2.39
N PHE A 37 2.30 19.51 1.37
CA PHE A 37 3.30 18.55 0.91
C PHE A 37 4.42 18.33 1.94
N TRP A 38 4.84 19.37 2.66
CA TRP A 38 5.77 19.24 3.79
C TRP A 38 5.15 18.44 4.95
N ALA A 39 3.85 18.62 5.24
CA ALA A 39 3.15 17.81 6.23
C ALA A 39 3.10 16.32 5.82
N LEU A 40 2.81 16.03 4.55
CA LEU A 40 2.88 14.66 4.01
C LEU A 40 4.30 14.09 4.12
N ALA A 41 5.31 14.87 3.74
CA ALA A 41 6.72 14.47 3.84
C ALA A 41 7.08 14.12 5.30
N ALA A 42 6.68 14.95 6.25
CA ALA A 42 6.92 14.69 7.67
C ALA A 42 6.25 13.39 8.15
N LEU A 43 4.98 13.16 7.78
CA LEU A 43 4.27 11.93 8.14
C LEU A 43 4.94 10.67 7.56
N TYR A 44 5.30 10.69 6.27
CA TYR A 44 6.05 9.60 5.66
C TYR A 44 7.44 9.42 6.28
N GLY A 45 8.12 10.52 6.61
CA GLY A 45 9.41 10.52 7.32
C GLY A 45 9.32 9.85 8.69
N LEU A 46 8.25 10.11 9.45
CA LEU A 46 8.00 9.44 10.74
C LEU A 46 7.79 7.93 10.56
N ILE A 47 7.01 7.52 9.55
CA ILE A 47 6.81 6.10 9.24
C ILE A 47 8.12 5.44 8.82
N ALA A 48 8.89 6.07 7.93
CA ALA A 48 10.19 5.57 7.46
C ALA A 48 11.17 5.43 8.63
N ALA A 49 11.31 6.46 9.47
CA ALA A 49 12.17 6.42 10.66
C ALA A 49 11.75 5.31 11.61
N SER A 50 10.44 5.16 11.89
CA SER A 50 9.94 4.10 12.76
C SER A 50 10.20 2.70 12.21
N SER A 51 10.15 2.52 10.88
CA SER A 51 10.44 1.25 10.19
C SER A 51 11.93 0.92 10.28
N PHE A 52 12.80 1.91 10.04
CA PHE A 52 14.24 1.76 10.16
C PHE A 52 14.67 1.40 11.59
N ILE A 53 14.13 2.11 12.59
CA ILE A 53 14.37 1.82 14.01
C ILE A 53 13.95 0.37 14.33
N GLN A 54 12.84 -0.12 13.77
CA GLN A 54 12.43 -1.50 13.96
C GLN A 54 13.41 -2.51 13.36
N VAL A 55 13.90 -2.29 12.13
CA VAL A 55 14.94 -3.15 11.52
C VAL A 55 16.20 -3.17 12.37
N ALA A 56 16.71 -1.99 12.74
CA ALA A 56 17.93 -1.85 13.54
C ALA A 56 17.81 -2.55 14.90
N ARG A 57 16.68 -2.38 15.60
CA ARG A 57 16.40 -3.05 16.87
C ARG A 57 16.37 -4.58 16.73
N ILE A 58 15.74 -5.11 15.68
CA ILE A 58 15.67 -6.56 15.45
C ILE A 58 17.05 -7.10 15.11
N GLN A 59 17.83 -6.40 14.27
CA GLN A 59 19.19 -6.80 13.92
C GLN A 59 20.12 -6.82 15.14
N HIS A 60 20.05 -5.80 15.99
CA HIS A 60 20.86 -5.74 17.21
C HIS A 60 20.46 -6.80 18.25
N ARG A 61 19.16 -7.09 18.39
CA ARG A 61 18.66 -8.06 19.38
C ARG A 61 18.95 -9.51 19.00
N VAL A 62 18.97 -9.82 17.71
CA VAL A 62 19.15 -11.19 17.20
C VAL A 62 20.03 -11.17 15.95
N PRO A 63 21.36 -10.98 16.10
CA PRO A 63 22.30 -10.90 14.98
C PRO A 63 22.55 -12.27 14.33
N GLU A 64 22.39 -13.36 15.09
CA GLU A 64 22.59 -14.75 14.63
C GLU A 64 21.60 -15.17 13.53
N TYR A 65 20.39 -14.61 13.55
CA TYR A 65 19.41 -14.82 12.51
C TYR A 65 19.63 -13.78 11.41
N GLY A 66 19.90 -14.22 10.19
CA GLY A 66 20.09 -13.36 9.02
C GLY A 66 18.85 -12.51 8.64
N TRP A 67 18.67 -12.24 7.35
CA TRP A 67 17.55 -11.45 6.85
C TRP A 67 16.25 -12.26 6.81
N THR A 68 15.42 -12.12 7.86
CA THR A 68 14.10 -12.75 7.94
C THR A 68 13.05 -11.95 7.16
N THR A 69 11.94 -12.60 6.78
CA THR A 69 10.78 -11.97 6.10
C THR A 69 10.32 -10.69 6.82
N GLN A 70 10.31 -10.70 8.16
CA GLN A 70 9.95 -9.52 8.96
C GLN A 70 10.97 -8.37 8.79
N LYS A 71 12.28 -8.64 8.83
CA LYS A 71 13.31 -7.61 8.62
C LYS A 71 13.20 -7.02 7.21
N VAL A 72 13.01 -7.88 6.20
CA VAL A 72 12.84 -7.45 4.81
C VAL A 72 11.58 -6.60 4.64
N PHE A 73 10.44 -7.00 5.20
CA PHE A 73 9.20 -6.22 5.14
C PHE A 73 9.36 -4.83 5.77
N GLN A 74 10.00 -4.73 6.94
CA GLN A 74 10.24 -3.43 7.58
C GLN A 74 11.25 -2.58 6.82
N PHE A 75 12.26 -3.21 6.21
CA PHE A 75 13.21 -2.50 5.35
C PHE A 75 12.55 -1.98 4.07
N LEU A 76 11.68 -2.76 3.44
CA LEU A 76 10.88 -2.32 2.30
C LEU A 76 9.97 -1.15 2.70
N ASN A 77 9.32 -1.18 3.87
CA ASN A 77 8.56 -0.03 4.36
C ASN A 77 9.43 1.21 4.55
N PHE A 78 10.65 1.07 5.09
CA PHE A 78 11.59 2.18 5.18
C PHE A 78 11.90 2.77 3.79
N LEU A 79 12.19 1.93 2.80
CA LEU A 79 12.49 2.37 1.43
C LEU A 79 11.29 3.08 0.78
N VAL A 80 10.10 2.48 0.83
CA VAL A 80 8.89 3.04 0.20
C VAL A 80 8.50 4.36 0.84
N ASN A 81 8.39 4.41 2.17
CA ASN A 81 8.01 5.62 2.87
C ASN A 81 9.11 6.68 2.81
N GLY A 82 10.38 6.28 2.78
CA GLY A 82 11.52 7.18 2.53
C GLY A 82 11.45 7.81 1.15
N ALA A 83 11.20 7.02 0.10
CA ALA A 83 11.02 7.52 -1.26
C ALA A 83 9.83 8.50 -1.35
N ARG A 84 8.68 8.16 -0.74
CA ARG A 84 7.53 9.07 -0.64
C ARG A 84 7.87 10.37 0.09
N CYS A 85 8.54 10.28 1.24
CA CYS A 85 9.01 11.43 2.00
C CYS A 85 9.85 12.37 1.12
N SER A 86 10.85 11.84 0.42
CA SER A 86 11.69 12.62 -0.48
C SER A 86 10.89 13.25 -1.62
N ILE A 87 10.00 12.51 -2.27
CA ILE A 87 9.18 13.03 -3.37
C ILE A 87 8.29 14.19 -2.91
N PHE A 88 7.71 14.10 -1.71
CA PHE A 88 6.88 15.19 -1.17
C PHE A 88 7.71 16.38 -0.69
N ALA A 89 8.87 16.15 -0.07
CA ALA A 89 9.78 17.21 0.34
C ALA A 89 10.30 18.01 -0.86
N PHE A 90 10.54 17.34 -1.99
CA PHE A 90 11.03 17.93 -3.23
C PHE A 90 9.92 18.04 -4.31
N ARG A 91 8.65 18.13 -3.90
CA ARG A 91 7.51 18.01 -4.83
C ARG A 91 7.55 19.02 -5.97
N ARG A 92 7.98 20.25 -5.71
CA ARG A 92 8.15 21.27 -6.77
C ARG A 92 9.27 20.92 -7.73
N GLN A 93 10.42 20.48 -7.22
CA GLN A 93 11.55 20.09 -8.05
C GLN A 93 11.19 18.90 -8.94
N VAL A 94 10.44 17.92 -8.42
CA VAL A 94 9.95 16.75 -9.18
C VAL A 94 9.10 17.17 -10.39
N GLN A 95 8.35 18.27 -10.30
CA GLN A 95 7.49 18.76 -11.38
C GLN A 95 8.23 19.57 -12.44
N LEU A 96 9.41 20.08 -12.07
CA LEU A 96 10.30 20.78 -13.00
C LEU A 96 11.18 19.80 -13.78
N VAL A 97 11.13 18.49 -13.46
CA VAL A 97 11.92 17.47 -14.14
C VAL A 97 11.41 17.32 -15.57
N ASN A 98 12.29 17.64 -16.52
CA ASN A 98 12.09 17.36 -17.93
C ASN A 98 13.06 16.27 -18.40
N PRO A 99 12.62 15.38 -19.30
CA PRO A 99 11.28 15.22 -19.87
C PRO A 99 10.23 14.68 -18.88
N GLN A 100 8.95 14.95 -19.16
CA GLN A 100 7.78 14.56 -18.33
C GLN A 100 7.74 13.06 -17.98
N ILE A 101 8.37 12.19 -18.77
CA ILE A 101 8.44 10.74 -18.47
C ILE A 101 9.10 10.48 -17.13
N PHE A 102 10.17 11.20 -16.82
CA PHE A 102 10.88 11.01 -15.56
C PHE A 102 10.04 11.41 -14.36
N GLN A 103 9.18 12.43 -14.51
CA GLN A 103 8.19 12.75 -13.49
C GLN A 103 7.24 11.57 -13.24
N HIS A 104 6.67 10.98 -14.29
CA HIS A 104 5.78 9.81 -14.15
C HIS A 104 6.50 8.63 -13.50
N VAL A 105 7.71 8.29 -13.94
CA VAL A 105 8.52 7.21 -13.35
C VAL A 105 8.78 7.46 -11.86
N ILE A 106 9.18 8.68 -11.49
CA ILE A 106 9.45 9.05 -10.10
C ILE A 106 8.18 8.91 -9.23
N LEU A 107 7.02 9.26 -9.76
CA LEU A 107 5.74 9.21 -9.02
C LEU A 107 5.17 7.78 -8.92
N ASP A 108 5.38 6.94 -9.93
CA ASP A 108 4.92 5.56 -10.00
C ASP A 108 5.76 4.60 -9.14
N LEU A 109 7.09 4.80 -9.11
CA LEU A 109 8.05 3.91 -8.44
C LEU A 109 7.69 3.58 -6.98
N PRO A 110 7.37 4.57 -6.11
CA PRO A 110 6.93 4.27 -4.75
C PRO A 110 5.63 3.46 -4.71
N GLY A 111 4.72 3.65 -5.68
CA GLY A 111 3.48 2.89 -5.79
C GLY A 111 3.72 1.41 -6.09
N LEU A 112 4.68 1.09 -6.96
CA LEU A 112 5.10 -0.29 -7.23
C LEU A 112 5.79 -0.93 -6.02
N ALA A 113 6.70 -0.20 -5.40
CA ALA A 113 7.42 -0.67 -4.23
C ALA A 113 6.45 -0.88 -3.05
N PHE A 114 5.41 -0.03 -2.93
CA PHE A 114 4.28 -0.24 -2.02
C PHE A 114 3.55 -1.54 -2.34
N PHE A 115 3.18 -1.80 -3.60
CA PHE A 115 2.59 -3.09 -3.99
C PHE A 115 3.46 -4.28 -3.57
N THR A 116 4.76 -4.28 -3.87
CA THR A 116 5.70 -5.34 -3.48
C THR A 116 5.75 -5.56 -1.97
N THR A 117 5.81 -4.45 -1.21
CA THR A 117 5.85 -4.49 0.25
C THR A 117 4.62 -5.20 0.82
N TYR A 118 3.44 -4.85 0.34
CA TYR A 118 2.19 -5.43 0.83
C TYR A 118 1.91 -6.82 0.23
N ALA A 119 2.36 -7.11 -0.98
CA ALA A 119 2.37 -8.47 -1.53
C ALA A 119 3.23 -9.41 -0.66
N MET A 120 4.34 -8.90 -0.09
CA MET A 120 5.16 -9.66 0.86
C MET A 120 4.42 -9.93 2.17
N LEU A 121 3.61 -8.98 2.65
CA LEU A 121 2.74 -9.20 3.81
C LEU A 121 1.67 -10.26 3.53
N ALA A 122 1.05 -10.21 2.35
CA ALA A 122 0.10 -11.24 1.93
C ALA A 122 0.77 -12.62 1.81
N LEU A 123 1.99 -12.69 1.25
CA LEU A 123 2.81 -13.91 1.23
C LEU A 123 3.05 -14.42 2.65
N PHE A 124 3.47 -13.55 3.57
CA PHE A 124 3.70 -13.94 4.97
C PHE A 124 2.44 -14.54 5.62
N TRP A 125 1.26 -13.98 5.35
CA TRP A 125 -0.01 -14.55 5.83
C TRP A 125 -0.40 -15.86 5.13
N ALA A 126 -0.09 -16.00 3.84
CA ALA A 126 -0.26 -17.24 3.11
C ALA A 126 0.63 -18.35 3.67
N GLU A 127 1.90 -18.07 3.96
CA GLU A 127 2.85 -19.00 4.57
C GLU A 127 2.33 -19.51 5.92
N ILE A 128 1.89 -18.62 6.81
CA ILE A 128 1.32 -19.00 8.12
C ILE A 128 0.09 -19.90 7.92
N SER A 129 -0.77 -19.57 6.95
CA SER A 129 -1.98 -20.34 6.66
C SER A 129 -1.68 -21.74 6.13
N TYR A 130 -0.66 -21.88 5.28
CA TYR A 130 -0.24 -23.15 4.69
C TYR A 130 0.48 -24.02 5.72
N GLN A 131 1.39 -23.43 6.51
CA GLN A 131 2.08 -24.12 7.60
C GLN A 131 1.10 -24.69 8.63
N ALA A 132 0.05 -23.93 8.99
CA ALA A 132 -0.96 -24.41 9.92
C ALA A 132 -1.84 -25.55 9.35
N ARG A 133 -1.73 -25.86 8.06
CA ARG A 133 -2.38 -27.00 7.39
C ARG A 133 -1.42 -28.14 7.04
N GLY A 134 -0.12 -27.99 7.34
CA GLY A 134 0.91 -28.95 6.92
C GLY A 134 1.13 -28.98 5.41
N LEU A 135 0.86 -27.88 4.69
CA LEU A 135 1.12 -27.76 3.25
C LEU A 135 2.47 -27.10 3.00
N ASP A 136 3.13 -27.47 1.89
CA ASP A 136 4.41 -26.90 1.48
C ASP A 136 4.30 -25.42 1.12
N THR A 137 5.34 -24.64 1.47
CA THR A 137 5.37 -23.19 1.27
C THR A 137 6.27 -22.72 0.13
N ASP A 138 7.09 -23.60 -0.46
CA ASP A 138 8.13 -23.20 -1.43
C ASP A 138 7.54 -22.59 -2.71
N GLY A 139 6.40 -23.13 -3.16
CA GLY A 139 5.66 -22.58 -4.30
C GLY A 139 5.14 -21.15 -4.07
N LEU A 140 4.83 -20.77 -2.82
CA LEU A 140 4.33 -19.43 -2.50
C LEU A 140 5.42 -18.36 -2.69
N ARG A 141 6.67 -18.65 -2.26
CA ARG A 141 7.79 -17.72 -2.42
C ARG A 141 8.17 -17.54 -3.88
N SER A 142 8.26 -18.65 -4.62
CA SER A 142 8.52 -18.60 -6.06
C SER A 142 7.45 -17.79 -6.79
N GLY A 143 6.16 -18.04 -6.48
CA GLY A 143 5.05 -17.26 -7.01
C GLY A 143 5.17 -15.76 -6.71
N PHE A 144 5.53 -15.38 -5.49
CA PHE A 144 5.75 -13.97 -5.13
C PHE A 144 6.83 -13.30 -6.00
N TYR A 145 7.96 -13.96 -6.22
CA TYR A 145 9.04 -13.41 -7.06
C TYR A 145 8.62 -13.31 -8.52
N ILE A 146 7.93 -14.32 -9.05
CA ILE A 146 7.43 -14.32 -10.43
C ILE A 146 6.41 -13.20 -10.63
N ILE A 147 5.42 -13.08 -9.74
CA ILE A 147 4.38 -12.04 -9.82
C ILE A 147 5.02 -10.66 -9.79
N ASN A 148 5.93 -10.39 -8.85
CA ASN A 148 6.61 -9.10 -8.81
C ASN A 148 7.44 -8.86 -10.09
N GLY A 149 8.23 -9.84 -10.53
CA GLY A 149 9.01 -9.74 -11.76
C GLY A 149 8.17 -9.37 -12.97
N VAL A 150 7.01 -10.02 -13.14
CA VAL A 150 6.04 -9.70 -14.21
C VAL A 150 5.48 -8.28 -14.05
N VAL A 151 5.09 -7.88 -12.84
CA VAL A 151 4.55 -6.53 -12.57
C VAL A 151 5.57 -5.45 -12.92
N TYR A 152 6.83 -5.59 -12.50
CA TYR A 152 7.89 -4.62 -12.83
C TYR A 152 8.21 -4.63 -14.33
N ALA A 153 8.24 -5.80 -14.97
CA ALA A 153 8.47 -5.88 -16.42
C ALA A 153 7.35 -5.20 -17.21
N MET A 154 6.08 -5.43 -16.83
CA MET A 154 4.92 -4.76 -17.43
C MET A 154 4.97 -3.26 -17.21
N GLN A 155 5.35 -2.80 -16.00
CA GLN A 155 5.48 -1.37 -15.75
C GLN A 155 6.57 -0.72 -16.61
N VAL A 156 7.75 -1.34 -16.70
CA VAL A 156 8.84 -0.85 -17.56
C VAL A 156 8.37 -0.77 -19.01
N LEU A 157 7.62 -1.76 -19.48
CA LEU A 157 7.00 -1.73 -20.80
C LEU A 157 6.05 -0.54 -20.96
N VAL A 158 5.17 -0.28 -19.99
CA VAL A 158 4.27 0.90 -20.00
C VAL A 158 5.07 2.20 -20.08
N TRP A 159 6.14 2.35 -19.31
CA TRP A 159 7.00 3.53 -19.37
C TRP A 159 7.71 3.69 -20.72
N VAL A 160 8.20 2.59 -21.31
CA VAL A 160 8.81 2.62 -22.66
C VAL A 160 7.76 3.00 -23.71
N LEU A 161 6.56 2.43 -23.66
CA LEU A 161 5.47 2.79 -24.58
C LEU A 161 5.07 4.26 -24.45
N LEU A 162 5.02 4.79 -23.22
CA LEU A 162 4.73 6.19 -22.95
C LEU A 162 5.87 7.11 -23.44
N TRP A 163 7.12 6.68 -23.33
CA TRP A 163 8.29 7.40 -23.87
C TRP A 163 8.25 7.46 -25.40
N LEU A 164 7.94 6.35 -26.06
CA LEU A 164 7.89 6.26 -27.52
C LEU A 164 6.71 7.04 -28.10
N ASN A 165 5.55 7.02 -27.44
CA ASN A 165 4.33 7.68 -27.90
C ASN A 165 3.58 8.35 -26.74
N PRO A 166 3.93 9.60 -26.38
CA PRO A 166 3.31 10.33 -25.29
C PRO A 166 1.91 10.83 -25.68
N ASN A 167 0.95 9.90 -25.75
CA ASN A 167 -0.45 10.18 -26.04
C ASN A 167 -1.28 10.12 -24.74
N PRO A 168 -2.36 10.92 -24.62
CA PRO A 168 -3.23 10.89 -23.44
C PRO A 168 -3.75 9.50 -23.08
N SER A 169 -4.05 8.66 -24.07
CA SER A 169 -4.48 7.27 -23.87
C SER A 169 -3.43 6.40 -23.16
N MET A 170 -2.14 6.66 -23.38
CA MET A 170 -1.07 5.93 -22.68
C MET A 170 -0.96 6.35 -21.21
N LEU A 171 -1.24 7.62 -20.90
CA LEU A 171 -1.32 8.10 -19.52
C LEU A 171 -2.49 7.44 -18.77
N VAL A 172 -3.66 7.34 -19.42
CA VAL A 172 -4.83 6.61 -18.91
C VAL A 172 -4.47 5.14 -18.66
N LEU A 173 -3.78 4.48 -19.61
CA LEU A 173 -3.35 3.10 -19.46
C LEU A 173 -2.41 2.90 -18.25
N SER A 174 -1.46 3.81 -18.02
CA SER A 174 -0.58 3.75 -16.85
C SER A 174 -1.37 3.81 -15.53
N LYS A 175 -2.30 4.77 -15.41
CA LYS A 175 -3.15 4.90 -14.22
C LYS A 175 -4.05 3.67 -14.02
N LEU A 176 -4.63 3.12 -15.09
CA LEU A 176 -5.42 1.89 -15.03
C LEU A 176 -4.58 0.66 -14.67
N PHE A 177 -3.32 0.59 -15.09
CA PHE A 177 -2.41 -0.48 -14.69
C PHE A 177 -2.17 -0.45 -13.17
N ILE A 178 -1.86 0.73 -12.60
CA ILE A 178 -1.72 0.90 -11.14
C ILE A 178 -3.03 0.60 -10.41
N ALA A 179 -4.19 0.97 -10.97
CA ALA A 179 -5.50 0.59 -10.43
C ALA A 179 -5.66 -0.95 -10.40
N GLY A 180 -5.31 -1.64 -11.49
CA GLY A 180 -5.35 -3.10 -11.58
C GLY A 180 -4.42 -3.79 -10.57
N LEU A 181 -3.20 -3.27 -10.36
CA LEU A 181 -2.31 -3.77 -9.31
C LEU A 181 -2.93 -3.60 -7.91
N SER A 182 -3.55 -2.45 -7.67
CA SER A 182 -4.22 -2.14 -6.40
C SER A 182 -5.40 -3.08 -6.15
N PHE A 183 -6.22 -3.34 -7.17
CA PHE A 183 -7.31 -4.31 -7.11
C PHE A 183 -6.79 -5.73 -6.83
N SER A 184 -5.72 -6.14 -7.50
CA SER A 184 -5.09 -7.45 -7.30
C SER A 184 -4.54 -7.60 -5.88
N ALA A 185 -3.93 -6.56 -5.31
CA ALA A 185 -3.49 -6.54 -3.92
C ALA A 185 -4.68 -6.62 -2.94
N ALA A 186 -5.76 -5.88 -3.20
CA ALA A 186 -6.98 -5.92 -2.38
C ALA A 186 -7.58 -7.34 -2.35
N LEU A 187 -7.61 -8.02 -3.50
CA LEU A 187 -8.07 -9.40 -3.62
C LEU A 187 -7.12 -10.36 -2.90
N GLY A 188 -5.80 -10.20 -3.06
CA GLY A 188 -4.79 -10.97 -2.34
C GLY A 188 -4.99 -10.90 -0.82
N PHE A 189 -5.21 -9.71 -0.27
CA PHE A 189 -5.50 -9.54 1.15
C PHE A 189 -6.84 -10.14 1.57
N LEU A 190 -7.87 -10.00 0.75
CA LEU A 190 -9.19 -10.57 1.04
C LEU A 190 -9.13 -12.10 1.07
N LEU A 191 -8.45 -12.71 0.10
CA LEU A 191 -8.32 -14.16 -0.03
C LEU A 191 -7.41 -14.74 1.05
N TYR A 192 -6.15 -14.28 1.14
CA TYR A 192 -5.18 -14.85 2.08
C TYR A 192 -5.42 -14.38 3.51
N GLY A 193 -5.70 -13.10 3.72
CA GLY A 193 -6.01 -12.55 5.04
C GLY A 193 -7.37 -13.01 5.56
N GLY A 194 -8.40 -13.05 4.71
CA GLY A 194 -9.72 -13.57 5.07
C GLY A 194 -9.69 -15.08 5.37
N ARG A 195 -9.00 -15.88 4.55
CA ARG A 195 -8.81 -17.33 4.80
C ARG A 195 -8.03 -17.58 6.09
N LEU A 196 -6.99 -16.80 6.37
CA LEU A 196 -6.24 -16.85 7.62
C LEU A 196 -7.18 -16.58 8.82
N PHE A 197 -7.98 -15.51 8.76
CA PHE A 197 -8.95 -15.18 9.81
C PHE A 197 -10.00 -16.28 10.05
N LEU A 198 -10.60 -16.83 8.99
CA LEU A 198 -11.60 -17.90 9.10
C LEU A 198 -10.99 -19.19 9.65
N MET A 199 -9.81 -19.56 9.17
CA MET A 199 -9.09 -20.75 9.65
C MET A 199 -8.84 -20.67 11.15
N LEU A 200 -8.43 -19.50 11.63
CA LEU A 200 -8.09 -19.30 13.03
C LEU A 200 -9.32 -19.26 13.94
N LYS A 201 -10.49 -18.88 13.43
CA LYS A 201 -11.76 -18.98 14.15
C LYS A 201 -12.24 -20.43 14.33
N ARG A 202 -11.76 -21.36 13.49
CA ARG A 202 -12.20 -22.77 13.46
C ARG A 202 -11.43 -23.68 14.42
N PHE A 203 -10.20 -23.33 14.80
CA PHE A 203 -9.46 -24.05 15.83
C PHE A 203 -9.89 -23.55 17.22
N PRO A 204 -10.22 -24.43 18.18
CA PRO A 204 -10.45 -24.02 19.56
C PRO A 204 -9.13 -23.52 20.14
N ILE A 205 -8.92 -22.21 20.11
CA ILE A 205 -7.70 -21.58 20.63
C ILE A 205 -7.80 -21.59 22.16
N GLU A 206 -7.04 -22.46 22.81
CA GLU A 206 -7.00 -22.70 24.26
C GLU A 206 -6.70 -21.47 25.15
N SER A 207 -6.30 -20.32 24.56
CA SER A 207 -6.05 -19.10 25.34
C SER A 207 -6.68 -17.83 24.72
N LYS A 208 -7.41 -17.08 25.56
CA LYS A 208 -8.03 -15.78 25.22
C LYS A 208 -7.03 -14.78 24.63
N GLY A 209 -5.78 -14.79 25.10
CA GLY A 209 -4.72 -13.90 24.60
C GLY A 209 -4.25 -14.21 23.17
N ARG A 210 -4.27 -15.50 22.76
CA ARG A 210 -3.94 -15.89 21.39
C ARG A 210 -5.06 -15.53 20.41
N GLN A 211 -6.33 -15.55 20.82
CA GLN A 211 -7.47 -15.11 19.99
C GLN A 211 -7.44 -13.61 19.66
N GLN A 212 -7.18 -12.75 20.65
CA GLN A 212 -7.13 -11.29 20.45
C GLN A 212 -6.03 -10.85 19.48
N LYS A 213 -4.85 -11.45 19.59
CA LYS A 213 -3.71 -11.17 18.69
C LYS A 213 -3.99 -11.58 17.24
N LEU A 214 -4.88 -12.53 17.06
CA LEU A 214 -5.24 -13.13 15.78
C LEU A 214 -6.37 -12.36 15.09
N SER A 215 -7.34 -11.87 15.87
CA SER A 215 -8.36 -10.94 15.38
C SER A 215 -7.74 -9.59 15.02
N GLU A 216 -6.66 -9.16 15.70
CA GLU A 216 -5.86 -8.02 15.28
C GLU A 216 -5.33 -8.21 13.84
N VAL A 217 -4.78 -9.39 13.51
CA VAL A 217 -4.29 -9.71 12.14
C VAL A 217 -5.43 -9.69 11.12
N GLY A 218 -6.58 -10.27 11.43
CA GLY A 218 -7.77 -10.23 10.56
C GLY A 218 -8.25 -8.79 10.31
N ARG A 219 -8.23 -7.94 11.35
CA ARG A 219 -8.55 -6.51 11.21
C ARG A 219 -7.58 -5.77 10.29
N VAL A 220 -6.29 -6.12 10.31
CA VAL A 220 -5.30 -5.55 9.35
C VAL A 220 -5.66 -5.94 7.93
N ALA A 221 -5.94 -7.23 7.70
CA ALA A 221 -6.28 -7.70 6.37
C ALA A 221 -7.47 -6.96 5.78
N THR A 222 -8.54 -6.77 6.58
CA THR A 222 -9.71 -6.01 6.15
C THR A 222 -9.36 -4.54 5.86
N ILE A 223 -8.64 -3.86 6.76
CA ILE A 223 -8.27 -2.46 6.56
C ILE A 223 -7.38 -2.30 5.33
N CYS A 224 -6.34 -3.12 5.17
CA CYS A 224 -5.47 -3.09 3.99
C CYS A 224 -6.26 -3.37 2.71
N SER A 225 -7.16 -4.36 2.71
CA SER A 225 -8.03 -4.63 1.55
C SER A 225 -8.91 -3.43 1.19
N CYS A 226 -9.54 -2.79 2.19
CA CYS A 226 -10.32 -1.56 1.98
C CYS A 226 -9.45 -0.40 1.45
N CYS A 227 -8.24 -0.19 2.00
CA CYS A 227 -7.32 0.84 1.52
C CYS A 227 -6.88 0.60 0.07
N PHE A 228 -6.53 -0.64 -0.29
CA PHE A 228 -6.15 -0.99 -1.67
C PHE A 228 -7.33 -0.91 -2.64
N LEU A 229 -8.56 -1.21 -2.18
CA LEU A 229 -9.75 -1.01 -2.97
C LEU A 229 -10.02 0.49 -3.19
N ALA A 230 -9.91 1.31 -2.15
CA ALA A 230 -9.99 2.76 -2.27
C ALA A 230 -8.92 3.30 -3.22
N ARG A 231 -7.68 2.77 -3.16
CA ARG A 231 -6.61 3.07 -4.12
C ARG A 231 -7.01 2.77 -5.55
N CYS A 232 -7.56 1.58 -5.80
CA CYS A 232 -8.04 1.18 -7.12
C CYS A 232 -9.08 2.17 -7.64
N VAL A 233 -10.09 2.48 -6.83
CA VAL A 233 -11.19 3.39 -7.20
C VAL A 233 -10.65 4.78 -7.51
N MET A 234 -9.78 5.32 -6.65
CA MET A 234 -9.18 6.64 -6.85
C MET A 234 -8.30 6.70 -8.11
N MET A 235 -7.54 5.65 -8.42
CA MET A 235 -6.73 5.59 -9.64
C MET A 235 -7.60 5.50 -10.90
N CYS A 236 -8.75 4.81 -10.84
CA CYS A 236 -9.73 4.85 -11.93
C CYS A 236 -10.29 6.26 -12.12
N PHE A 237 -10.66 6.97 -11.04
CA PHE A 237 -11.11 8.36 -11.15
C PHE A 237 -10.03 9.27 -11.72
N ALA A 238 -8.78 9.16 -11.25
CA ALA A 238 -7.64 9.94 -11.75
C ALA A 238 -7.29 9.62 -13.23
N ALA A 239 -7.70 8.45 -13.74
CA ALA A 239 -7.52 8.07 -15.14
C ALA A 239 -8.52 8.78 -16.07
N PHE A 240 -9.74 9.03 -15.62
CA PHE A 240 -10.80 9.62 -16.46
C PHE A 240 -11.14 11.07 -16.12
N ASN A 241 -10.73 11.56 -14.95
CA ASN A 241 -11.00 12.91 -14.49
C ASN A 241 -9.70 13.64 -14.11
N LYS A 242 -9.43 14.77 -14.77
CA LYS A 242 -8.26 15.60 -14.51
C LYS A 242 -8.31 16.27 -13.13
N ASP A 243 -9.49 16.60 -12.63
CA ASP A 243 -9.67 17.21 -11.30
C ASP A 243 -9.37 16.23 -10.15
N ALA A 244 -9.27 14.94 -10.48
CA ALA A 244 -8.90 13.87 -9.55
C ALA A 244 -7.41 13.48 -9.68
N ASP A 245 -6.62 14.24 -10.44
CA ASP A 245 -5.23 13.88 -10.70
C ASP A 245 -4.32 14.13 -9.49
N LEU A 246 -3.65 13.08 -9.04
CA LEU A 246 -2.76 13.08 -7.87
C LEU A 246 -1.32 13.44 -8.25
N ASP A 247 -1.01 13.53 -9.54
CA ASP A 247 0.32 13.84 -10.04
C ASP A 247 0.59 15.34 -10.15
N VAL A 248 -0.40 16.18 -9.84
CA VAL A 248 -0.34 17.65 -9.95
C VAL A 248 -0.17 18.31 -8.58
N LEU A 249 0.21 19.60 -8.53
CA LEU A 249 0.26 20.40 -7.30
C LEU A 249 -1.11 20.97 -6.90
N ASP A 250 -1.99 21.18 -7.88
CA ASP A 250 -3.16 22.05 -7.73
C ASP A 250 -4.33 21.41 -6.95
N HIS A 251 -4.14 20.17 -6.50
CA HIS A 251 -5.10 19.46 -5.66
C HIS A 251 -4.46 19.03 -4.32
N PRO A 252 -3.92 19.96 -3.52
CA PRO A 252 -3.15 19.62 -2.33
C PRO A 252 -4.03 18.94 -1.26
N ILE A 253 -5.27 19.39 -1.05
CA ILE A 253 -6.20 18.77 -0.09
C ILE A 253 -6.56 17.34 -0.51
N LEU A 254 -6.86 17.13 -1.82
CA LEU A 254 -7.17 15.80 -2.34
C LEU A 254 -5.98 14.85 -2.17
N ASN A 255 -4.77 15.32 -2.53
CA ASN A 255 -3.52 14.59 -2.31
C ASN A 255 -3.36 14.23 -0.83
N PHE A 256 -3.56 15.20 0.07
CA PHE A 256 -3.44 14.97 1.50
C PHE A 256 -4.38 13.85 1.99
N ILE A 257 -5.67 13.95 1.66
CA ILE A 257 -6.68 12.96 2.07
C ILE A 257 -6.35 11.58 1.49
N TYR A 258 -6.02 11.52 0.20
CA TYR A 258 -5.68 10.29 -0.49
C TYR A 258 -4.47 9.60 0.17
N TYR A 259 -3.33 10.29 0.27
CA TYR A 259 -2.10 9.69 0.80
C TYR A 259 -2.23 9.36 2.29
N LEU A 260 -2.97 10.17 3.05
CA LEU A 260 -3.25 9.89 4.46
C LEU A 260 -4.03 8.57 4.61
N LEU A 261 -5.17 8.43 3.93
CA LEU A 261 -6.07 7.29 4.12
C LEU A 261 -5.59 6.01 3.44
N VAL A 262 -4.97 6.14 2.27
CA VAL A 262 -4.68 5.00 1.38
C VAL A 262 -3.28 4.45 1.57
N GLU A 263 -2.32 5.27 2.02
CA GLU A 263 -0.92 4.86 2.16
C GLU A 263 -0.38 4.98 3.60
N ILE A 264 -0.57 6.13 4.25
CA ILE A 264 -0.03 6.41 5.60
C ILE A 264 -0.75 5.57 6.65
N VAL A 265 -2.09 5.60 6.70
CA VAL A 265 -2.90 4.82 7.66
C VAL A 265 -2.59 3.32 7.61
N PRO A 266 -2.62 2.63 6.46
CA PRO A 266 -2.30 1.21 6.42
C PRO A 266 -0.85 0.94 6.83
N SER A 267 0.10 1.81 6.44
CA SER A 267 1.52 1.62 6.81
C SER A 267 1.72 1.77 8.32
N ALA A 268 1.17 2.81 8.93
CA ALA A 268 1.22 3.02 10.38
C ALA A 268 0.56 1.88 11.14
N LEU A 269 -0.60 1.40 10.68
CA LEU A 269 -1.33 0.29 11.30
C LEU A 269 -0.51 -1.01 11.25
N VAL A 270 0.06 -1.35 10.09
CA VAL A 270 0.86 -2.57 9.95
C VAL A 270 2.10 -2.50 10.84
N LEU A 271 2.82 -1.37 10.89
CA LEU A 271 3.96 -1.20 11.78
C LEU A 271 3.57 -1.33 13.26
N TYR A 272 2.43 -0.76 13.64
CA TYR A 272 1.91 -0.86 15.01
C TYR A 272 1.64 -2.31 15.42
N ILE A 273 1.08 -3.11 14.51
CA ILE A 273 0.70 -4.49 14.77
C ILE A 273 1.90 -5.44 14.73
N LEU A 274 2.79 -5.27 13.75
CA LEU A 274 4.02 -6.08 13.67
C LEU A 274 4.97 -5.81 14.84
N ARG A 275 4.93 -4.62 15.47
CA ARG A 275 5.64 -4.37 16.73
C ARG A 275 5.24 -5.34 17.85
N ARG A 276 4.00 -5.83 17.84
CA ARG A 276 3.45 -6.68 18.91
C ARG A 276 3.65 -8.17 18.65
N ILE A 277 3.89 -8.61 17.42
CA ILE A 277 4.10 -10.02 17.11
C ILE A 277 5.52 -10.41 17.55
N PRO A 278 5.69 -11.36 18.51
CA PRO A 278 7.01 -11.76 18.95
C PRO A 278 7.65 -12.52 17.77
N SER A 279 8.91 -12.25 17.49
CA SER A 279 9.70 -12.96 16.47
C SER A 279 9.77 -14.47 16.68
N LYS A 280 9.31 -14.98 17.83
CA LYS A 280 9.19 -16.39 18.14
C LYS A 280 7.72 -16.81 18.17
N LEU A 281 7.21 -17.28 17.03
CA LEU A 281 6.40 -18.49 17.10
C LEU A 281 7.37 -19.54 17.65
N LYS A 282 7.16 -19.99 18.88
CA LYS A 282 7.91 -21.09 19.48
C LYS A 282 7.67 -22.37 18.66
N LEU A 283 8.36 -22.53 17.53
CA LEU A 283 8.49 -23.80 16.82
C LEU A 283 9.69 -24.62 17.35
N ALA A 284 10.31 -24.18 18.45
CA ALA A 284 11.29 -24.93 19.22
C ALA A 284 10.65 -25.74 20.37
N HIS A 285 9.36 -26.06 20.30
CA HIS A 285 8.65 -26.91 21.28
C HIS A 285 8.08 -28.18 20.65
N TYR A 286 8.65 -28.63 19.52
CA TYR A 286 8.64 -30.07 19.24
C TYR A 286 9.92 -30.63 19.85
N HIS A 287 9.80 -31.07 21.11
CA HIS A 287 10.75 -32.03 21.66
C HIS A 287 10.90 -33.17 20.64
N PRO A 288 12.13 -33.58 20.25
CA PRO A 288 12.30 -34.96 19.87
C PRO A 288 11.95 -35.77 21.12
N LEU A 289 10.87 -36.56 21.04
CA LEU A 289 10.72 -37.69 21.95
C LEU A 289 11.99 -38.51 21.77
N SER A 290 12.84 -38.54 22.80
CA SER A 290 13.92 -39.50 22.88
C SER A 290 13.29 -40.88 22.86
N SER A 291 13.34 -41.55 21.71
CA SER A 291 13.27 -43.00 21.69
C SER A 291 14.60 -43.49 22.27
N GLY A 292 14.51 -44.20 23.39
CA GLY A 292 15.64 -44.88 24.03
C GLY A 292 16.20 -46.02 23.20
#